data_AF-A0A926WGP6-F1
#
_entry.id   AF-A0A926WGP6-F1
#
_cell.length_a   1.000
_cell.length_b   1.000
_cell.length_c   1.000
_cell.angle_alpha   90.00
_cell.angle_beta   90.00
_cell.angle_gamma   90.00
#
_symmetry.space_group_name_H-M   'P 1'
#
loop_
_entity.id
_entity.type
_entity.pdbx_description
1 polymer ?
#
loop_
_entity_poly.entity_id
_entity_poly.type
_entity_poly.pdbx_seq_one_letter_code
_entity_poly.pdbx_strand_id
1 'polypeptide(L)'
;MIELNKQKQTEIKGFITWLERFIGTDIDNLTNKSKIQNYLGDYHKQKQGDNHLTLDELIDILKNNKKKIKIDITTRKEQETLGKEYQSSLNILLPIKQQLQRCDCLIDEIVYLLYGLTEAEKAIIEGNL
;
A
#
# COMPACT_ATOMS: atom_id res chain seq x y z
N MET A 1 9.64 -3.26 14.29
CA MET A 1 10.08 -3.09 12.88
C MET A 1 10.07 -4.40 12.10
N ILE A 2 10.93 -5.39 12.40
CA ILE A 2 10.99 -6.66 11.62
C ILE A 2 9.66 -7.41 11.61
N GLU A 3 9.04 -7.59 12.77
CA GLU A 3 7.77 -8.33 12.89
C GLU A 3 6.60 -7.61 12.22
N LEU A 4 6.50 -6.29 12.40
CA LEU A 4 5.52 -5.44 11.71
C LEU A 4 5.69 -5.50 10.19
N ASN A 5 6.93 -5.50 9.69
CA ASN A 5 7.22 -5.67 8.27
C ASN A 5 6.82 -7.07 7.77
N LYS A 6 7.03 -8.13 8.56
CA LYS A 6 6.54 -9.47 8.21
C LYS A 6 5.02 -9.50 8.11
N GLN A 7 4.31 -8.95 9.10
CA GLN A 7 2.84 -8.87 9.09
C GLN A 7 2.33 -8.10 7.87
N LYS A 8 2.93 -6.94 7.58
CA LYS A 8 2.64 -6.15 6.37
C LYS A 8 2.78 -6.98 5.10
N GLN A 9 3.91 -7.70 4.95
CA GLN A 9 4.19 -8.51 3.77
C GLN A 9 3.26 -9.72 3.65
N THR A 10 2.92 -10.35 4.78
CA THR A 10 1.97 -11.46 4.82
C THR A 10 0.58 -11.03 4.34
N GLU A 11 0.08 -9.91 4.85
CA GLU A 11 -1.23 -9.38 4.47
C GLU A 11 -1.28 -8.95 3.00
N ILE A 12 -0.26 -8.23 2.51
CA ILE A 12 -0.16 -7.86 1.08
C ILE A 12 -0.18 -9.11 0.18
N LYS A 13 0.61 -10.14 0.54
CA LYS A 13 0.62 -11.40 -0.21
C LYS A 13 -0.73 -12.10 -0.15
N GLY A 14 -1.37 -12.10 1.03
CA GLY A 14 -2.71 -12.67 1.22
C GLY A 14 -3.74 -12.03 0.28
N PHE A 15 -3.78 -10.70 0.27
CA PHE A 15 -4.67 -9.95 -0.62
C PHE A 15 -4.38 -10.22 -2.11
N ILE A 16 -3.10 -10.21 -2.53
CA ILE A 16 -2.73 -10.50 -3.92
C ILE A 16 -3.15 -11.91 -4.32
N THR A 17 -2.82 -12.92 -3.52
CA THR A 17 -3.20 -14.31 -3.81
C THR A 17 -4.72 -14.49 -3.84
N TRP A 18 -5.45 -13.81 -2.95
CA TRP A 18 -6.91 -13.79 -2.99
C TRP A 18 -7.40 -13.15 -4.30
N LEU A 19 -6.83 -12.01 -4.69
CA LEU A 19 -7.20 -11.27 -5.88
C LEU A 19 -6.97 -12.12 -7.14
N GLU A 20 -5.86 -12.84 -7.24
CA GLU A 20 -5.56 -13.76 -8.35
C GLU A 20 -6.59 -14.87 -8.49
N ARG A 21 -7.01 -15.45 -7.37
CA ARG A 21 -8.08 -16.46 -7.32
C ARG A 21 -9.41 -15.87 -7.74
N PHE A 22 -9.70 -14.66 -7.28
CA PHE A 22 -10.92 -13.93 -7.59
C PHE A 22 -11.03 -13.62 -9.09
N ILE A 23 -9.97 -13.07 -9.68
CA ILE A 23 -9.95 -12.72 -11.11
C ILE A 23 -9.67 -13.93 -12.03
N GLY A 24 -9.21 -15.05 -11.46
CA GLY A 24 -8.90 -16.29 -12.18
C GLY A 24 -7.67 -16.20 -13.08
N THR A 25 -6.78 -15.22 -12.83
CA THR A 25 -5.52 -15.00 -13.54
C THR A 25 -4.48 -14.42 -12.59
N ASP A 26 -3.22 -14.64 -12.89
CA ASP A 26 -2.09 -14.13 -12.11
C ASP A 26 -1.92 -12.60 -12.31
N ILE A 27 -1.60 -11.86 -11.25
CA ILE A 27 -1.34 -10.41 -11.33
C ILE A 27 -0.17 -10.13 -12.27
N ASP A 28 0.80 -11.03 -12.39
CA ASP A 28 1.94 -10.88 -13.30
C ASP A 28 1.56 -10.81 -14.78
N ASN A 29 0.38 -11.32 -15.14
CA ASN A 29 -0.16 -11.25 -16.49
C ASN A 29 -0.91 -9.94 -16.77
N LEU A 30 -1.21 -9.13 -15.74
CA LEU A 30 -1.96 -7.89 -15.87
C LEU A 30 -1.06 -6.72 -16.27
N THR A 31 -1.63 -5.81 -17.06
CA THR A 31 -1.05 -4.48 -17.28
C THR A 31 -1.21 -3.66 -15.99
N ASN A 32 -0.20 -2.84 -15.65
CA ASN A 32 -0.12 -2.08 -14.39
C ASN A 32 -0.01 -2.95 -13.12
N LYS A 33 0.53 -4.16 -13.24
CA LYS A 33 0.78 -5.06 -12.10
C LYS A 33 1.55 -4.43 -10.94
N SER A 34 2.51 -3.55 -11.25
CA SER A 34 3.31 -2.86 -10.23
C SER A 34 2.47 -1.93 -9.35
N LYS A 35 1.39 -1.34 -9.88
CA LYS A 35 0.45 -0.54 -9.09
C LYS A 35 -0.37 -1.42 -8.15
N ILE A 36 -0.81 -2.59 -8.61
CA ILE A 36 -1.56 -3.55 -7.78
C ILE A 36 -0.64 -4.13 -6.70
N GLN A 37 0.59 -4.52 -7.05
CA GLN A 37 1.57 -5.07 -6.10
C GLN A 37 1.98 -4.05 -5.03
N ASN A 38 1.97 -2.75 -5.36
CA ASN A 38 2.29 -1.67 -4.44
C ASN A 38 1.06 -0.85 -4.04
N TYR A 39 -0.12 -1.48 -3.92
CA TYR A 39 -1.38 -0.76 -3.67
C TYR A 39 -1.40 0.02 -2.36
N LEU A 40 -0.66 -0.41 -1.32
CA LEU A 40 -0.58 0.29 -0.04
C LEU A 40 0.22 1.62 -0.11
N GLY A 41 0.97 1.82 -1.21
CA GLY A 41 1.94 2.92 -1.35
C GLY A 41 3.16 2.76 -0.45
N ASP A 42 4.11 3.68 -0.59
CA ASP A 42 5.25 3.78 0.31
C ASP A 42 4.81 4.54 1.58
N TYR A 43 5.42 4.20 2.71
CA TYR A 43 5.17 4.94 3.96
C TYR A 43 6.24 5.99 4.22
N HIS A 44 7.39 5.90 3.53
CA HIS A 44 8.47 6.88 3.61
C HIS A 44 8.23 8.13 2.75
N LYS A 45 7.24 8.13 1.82
CA LYS A 45 7.05 9.19 0.81
C LYS A 45 5.82 10.07 1.03
N GLN A 46 5.38 10.24 2.29
CA GLN A 46 4.15 11.01 2.60
C GLN A 46 4.18 12.49 2.19
N LYS A 47 5.34 13.12 1.99
CA LYS A 47 5.40 14.54 1.56
C LYS A 47 4.89 14.79 0.14
N GLN A 48 4.68 13.74 -0.66
CA GLN A 48 4.07 13.85 -2.00
C GLN A 48 2.86 12.92 -2.12
N GLY A 49 1.79 13.21 -1.37
CA GLY A 49 0.45 12.69 -1.67
C GLY A 49 0.37 11.18 -1.93
N ASP A 50 1.15 10.38 -1.21
CA ASP A 50 1.25 8.93 -1.40
C ASP A 50 0.00 8.24 -0.83
N ASN A 51 -1.09 8.43 -1.54
CA ASN A 51 -2.34 7.76 -1.32
C ASN A 51 -2.18 6.32 -1.78
N HIS A 52 -2.57 5.38 -0.92
CA HIS A 52 -2.80 4.01 -1.35
C HIS A 52 -3.73 4.02 -2.57
N LEU A 53 -3.52 3.08 -3.49
CA LEU A 53 -4.34 2.89 -4.67
C LEU A 53 -5.82 2.92 -4.25
N THR A 54 -6.63 3.74 -4.90
CA THR A 54 -8.06 3.75 -4.54
C THR A 54 -8.75 2.49 -5.08
N LEU A 55 -9.87 2.10 -4.47
CA LEU A 55 -10.67 0.99 -4.98
C LEU A 55 -11.11 1.23 -6.43
N ASP A 56 -11.48 2.47 -6.76
CA ASP A 56 -11.87 2.85 -8.12
C ASP A 56 -10.72 2.68 -9.12
N GLU A 57 -9.50 3.11 -8.76
CA GLU A 57 -8.32 2.89 -9.60
C GLU A 57 -8.00 1.40 -9.77
N LEU A 58 -8.14 0.60 -8.71
CA LEU A 58 -7.97 -0.85 -8.80
C LEU A 58 -8.99 -1.46 -9.76
N ILE A 59 -10.27 -1.09 -9.62
CA ILE A 59 -11.35 -1.53 -10.50
C ILE A 59 -11.04 -1.12 -11.95
N ASP A 60 -10.56 0.08 -12.20
CA ASP A 60 -10.25 0.55 -13.55
C ASP A 60 -9.05 -0.19 -14.16
N ILE A 61 -8.03 -0.52 -13.37
CA ILE A 61 -6.94 -1.40 -13.81
C ILE A 61 -7.50 -2.78 -14.20
N LEU A 62 -8.41 -3.34 -13.40
CA LEU A 62 -9.03 -4.64 -13.69
C LEU A 62 -9.92 -4.56 -14.95
N LYS A 63 -10.74 -3.52 -15.12
CA LYS A 63 -11.54 -3.30 -16.33
C LYS A 63 -10.68 -3.22 -17.59
N ASN A 64 -9.54 -2.53 -17.52
CA ASN A 64 -8.59 -2.45 -18.63
C ASN A 64 -8.00 -3.82 -18.99
N ASN A 65 -7.93 -4.73 -18.02
CA ASN A 65 -7.48 -6.10 -18.20
C ASN A 65 -8.61 -7.12 -18.38
N LYS A 66 -9.87 -6.70 -18.63
CA LYS A 66 -11.04 -7.60 -18.72
C LYS A 66 -10.88 -8.78 -19.69
N LYS A 67 -10.08 -8.63 -20.75
CA LYS A 67 -9.80 -9.71 -21.71
C LYS A 67 -8.94 -10.85 -21.13
N LYS A 68 -8.21 -10.58 -20.05
CA LYS A 68 -7.29 -11.52 -19.38
C LYS A 68 -7.91 -12.13 -18.11
N ILE A 69 -9.00 -11.55 -17.64
CA ILE A 69 -9.70 -11.90 -16.39
C ILE A 69 -10.87 -12.83 -16.74
N LYS A 70 -11.16 -13.80 -15.87
CA LYS A 70 -12.23 -14.79 -16.09
C LYS A 70 -13.59 -14.34 -15.55
N ILE A 71 -13.62 -13.31 -14.70
CA ILE A 71 -14.83 -12.74 -14.10
C ILE A 71 -15.22 -11.41 -14.73
N ASP A 72 -16.49 -11.03 -14.60
CA ASP A 72 -16.95 -9.70 -14.97
C ASP A 72 -16.91 -8.74 -13.78
N ILE A 73 -15.82 -7.98 -13.68
CA ILE A 73 -15.59 -6.97 -12.64
C ILE A 73 -16.52 -5.76 -12.75
N THR A 74 -17.34 -5.65 -13.81
CA THR A 74 -18.34 -4.58 -13.94
C THR A 74 -19.62 -4.87 -13.17
N THR A 75 -19.83 -6.12 -12.78
CA THR A 75 -21.01 -6.52 -12.02
C THR A 75 -20.93 -6.03 -10.57
N ARG A 76 -22.08 -5.61 -10.03
CA ARG A 76 -22.19 -5.10 -8.65
C ARG A 76 -21.69 -6.10 -7.62
N LYS A 77 -22.02 -7.38 -7.79
CA LYS A 77 -21.64 -8.45 -6.86
C LYS A 77 -20.12 -8.57 -6.72
N GLU A 78 -19.41 -8.55 -7.84
CA GLU A 78 -17.96 -8.69 -7.85
C GLU A 78 -17.27 -7.42 -7.32
N GLN A 79 -17.78 -6.23 -7.63
CA GLN A 79 -17.27 -4.97 -7.06
C GLN A 79 -17.49 -4.87 -5.55
N GLU A 80 -18.65 -5.27 -5.04
CA GLU A 80 -18.90 -5.30 -3.60
C GLU A 80 -17.99 -6.32 -2.88
N THR A 81 -17.73 -7.46 -3.52
CA THR A 81 -16.82 -8.49 -2.98
C THR A 81 -15.39 -7.97 -2.95
N LEU A 82 -14.91 -7.39 -4.04
CA LEU A 82 -13.60 -6.74 -4.11
C LEU A 82 -13.46 -5.62 -3.09
N GLY A 83 -14.47 -4.74 -2.98
CA GLY A 83 -14.45 -3.62 -2.05
C GLY A 83 -14.38 -4.06 -0.59
N LYS A 84 -15.11 -5.13 -0.22
CA LYS A 84 -15.06 -5.70 1.14
C LYS A 84 -13.69 -6.26 1.47
N GLU A 85 -13.11 -7.07 0.58
CA GLU A 85 -11.79 -7.64 0.81
C GLU A 85 -10.71 -6.56 0.84
N TYR A 86 -10.79 -5.61 -0.09
CA TYR A 86 -9.87 -4.47 -0.18
C TYR A 86 -9.88 -3.65 1.12
N GLN A 87 -11.08 -3.32 1.61
CA GLN A 87 -11.23 -2.58 2.86
C GLN A 87 -10.73 -3.39 4.06
N SER A 88 -10.99 -4.70 4.10
CA SER A 88 -10.48 -5.58 5.16
C SER A 88 -8.95 -5.57 5.20
N SER A 89 -8.31 -5.67 4.04
CA SER A 89 -6.85 -5.62 3.96
C SER A 89 -6.30 -4.26 4.38
N LEU A 90 -6.91 -3.15 3.93
CA LEU A 90 -6.51 -1.81 4.37
C LEU A 90 -6.71 -1.58 5.88
N ASN A 91 -7.76 -2.14 6.48
CA ASN A 91 -7.99 -2.04 7.92
C ASN A 91 -6.86 -2.70 8.74
N ILE A 92 -6.18 -3.71 8.18
CA ILE A 92 -5.01 -4.34 8.80
C ILE A 92 -3.73 -3.54 8.47
N LEU A 93 -3.57 -3.13 7.22
CA LEU A 93 -2.34 -2.52 6.73
C LEU A 93 -2.12 -1.07 7.15
N LEU A 94 -3.19 -0.26 7.25
CA LEU A 94 -3.08 1.15 7.63
C LEU A 94 -2.53 1.33 9.06
N PRO A 95 -3.02 0.60 10.09
CA PRO A 95 -2.41 0.65 11.42
C PRO A 95 -0.95 0.21 11.42
N ILE A 96 -0.59 -0.82 10.67
CA ILE A 96 0.81 -1.28 10.56
C ILE A 96 1.68 -0.21 9.90
N LYS A 97 1.19 0.43 8.83
CA LYS A 97 1.85 1.55 8.14
C LYS A 97 2.14 2.70 9.11
N GLN A 98 1.15 3.08 9.92
CA GLN A 98 1.29 4.13 10.93
C GLN A 98 2.29 3.77 12.03
N GLN A 99 2.31 2.51 12.49
CA GLN A 99 3.27 2.07 13.50
C GLN A 99 4.71 2.08 12.98
N LEU A 100 4.93 1.61 11.75
CA LEU A 100 6.24 1.66 11.09
C LEU A 100 6.74 3.10 10.96
N GLN A 101 5.87 4.00 10.50
CA GLN A 101 6.20 5.43 10.42
C GLN A 101 6.59 6.02 11.78
N ARG A 102 5.81 5.73 12.83
CA ARG A 102 6.12 6.22 14.18
C ARG A 102 7.47 5.69 14.67
N CYS A 103 7.78 4.42 14.42
CA CYS A 103 9.09 3.86 14.75
C CYS A 103 10.22 4.59 14.02
N ASP A 104 10.06 4.87 12.72
CA ASP A 104 11.10 5.58 11.96
C ASP A 104 11.27 7.03 12.41
N CYS A 105 10.18 7.76 12.67
CA CYS A 105 10.28 9.12 13.23
C CYS A 105 10.98 9.15 14.60
N LEU A 106 10.72 8.16 15.47
CA LEU A 106 11.43 8.05 16.75
C LEU A 106 12.91 7.75 16.58
N ILE A 107 13.27 6.94 15.58
CA ILE A 107 14.68 6.68 15.25
C ILE A 107 15.34 7.97 14.78
N ASP A 108 14.70 8.73 13.88
CA ASP A 108 15.21 10.01 13.39
C ASP A 108 15.39 11.00 14.54
N GLU A 109 14.42 11.13 15.45
CA GLU A 109 14.55 11.99 16.63
C GLU A 109 15.74 11.59 17.52
N ILE A 110 15.91 10.29 17.78
CA ILE A 110 17.06 9.80 18.57
C ILE A 110 18.38 10.10 17.85
N VAL A 111 18.45 9.88 16.54
CA VAL A 111 19.62 10.21 15.72
C VAL A 111 19.91 11.71 15.81
N TYR A 112 18.89 12.55 15.69
CA TYR A 112 19.06 13.99 15.77
C TYR A 112 19.57 14.46 17.13
N LEU A 113 19.06 13.87 18.22
CA LEU A 113 19.54 14.13 19.57
C LEU A 113 20.99 13.68 19.77
N LEU A 114 21.37 12.51 19.23
CA LEU A 114 22.74 12.00 19.33
C LEU A 114 23.76 12.90 18.62
N TYR A 115 23.38 13.49 17.50
CA TYR A 115 24.22 14.43 16.74
C TYR A 115 24.06 15.89 17.20
N GLY A 116 23.15 16.18 18.12
CA GLY A 116 22.92 17.54 18.65
C GLY A 116 22.38 18.53 17.61
N LEU A 117 21.60 18.06 16.63
CA LEU A 117 21.11 18.89 15.54
C LEU A 117 20.09 19.94 16.01
N THR A 118 20.21 21.13 15.45
CA THR A 118 19.27 22.24 15.60
C THR A 118 18.05 22.06 14.68
N GLU A 119 16.95 22.76 14.98
CA GLU A 119 15.73 22.74 14.16
C GLU A 119 15.99 23.15 12.69
N ALA A 120 16.93 24.05 12.45
CA ALA A 120 17.32 24.46 11.11
C ALA A 120 17.98 23.31 10.33
N GLU A 121 18.85 22.54 10.96
CA GLU A 121 19.52 21.41 10.33
C GLU A 121 18.55 20.23 10.09
N LYS A 122 17.62 20.00 11.03
CA LYS A 122 16.52 19.05 10.83
C LYS A 122 15.66 19.43 9.62
N ALA A 123 15.28 20.70 9.48
CA ALA A 123 14.49 21.18 8.35
C ALA A 123 15.21 21.00 7.00
N ILE A 124 16.54 21.16 6.97
CA ILE A 124 17.37 20.88 5.79
C ILE A 124 17.34 19.39 5.42
N ILE A 125 17.56 18.51 6.40
CA ILE A 125 17.55 17.04 6.18
C ILE A 125 16.17 16.55 5.73
N GLU A 126 15.12 17.10 6.32
CA GLU A 126 13.74 16.76 5.97
C GLU A 126 13.29 17.37 4.64
N GLY A 127 14.01 18.32 4.06
CA GLY A 127 13.64 18.99 2.81
C GLY A 127 12.44 19.92 2.95
N ASN A 128 12.29 20.59 4.10
CA ASN A 128 11.20 21.51 4.44
C ASN A 128 11.57 23.01 4.28
N LEU A 129 12.58 23.33 3.46
CA LEU A 129 13.06 24.70 3.22
C LEU A 129 12.19 25.50 2.25
#